data_AF-A0A958PM21-F1
#
_entry.id   AF-A0A958PM21-F1
#
_cell.length_a   1.000
_cell.length_b   1.000
_cell.length_c   1.000
_cell.angle_alpha   90.00
_cell.angle_beta   90.00
_cell.angle_gamma   90.00
#
_symmetry.space_group_name_H-M   'P 1'
#
loop_
_entity.id
_entity.type
_entity.pdbx_description
1 polymer ?
#
loop_
_entity_poly.entity_id
_entity_poly.type
_entity_poly.pdbx_seq_one_letter_code
_entity_poly.pdbx_strand_id
1 'polypeptide(L)'
;PKTHFWTEKTRKYLWGRLYGKELQTFRDCGELISENRNRLWEIASAWKILDADRYDKAMNKMVPKEYQHEIDPDDLEPGENMSMPELLADVRRFYRRLWKVPAALELSPRAKITKNPADCKESRDKAADRPYMLEFYSRKGGTSVEWREYLTKEQVEALRLFRKARQVDEKLLRSRSFSTLADPSKFLAENVGKRVLQAPSPAN
;
A
#
# COMPACT_ATOMS: atom_id res chain seq x y z
N PRO A 1 -26.57 1.87 33.64
CA PRO A 1 -25.22 1.69 33.05
C PRO A 1 -24.94 2.78 32.00
N LYS A 2 -23.96 3.67 32.26
CA LYS A 2 -23.56 4.70 31.28
C LYS A 2 -22.82 4.02 30.13
N THR A 3 -23.48 3.87 29.00
CA THR A 3 -22.87 3.35 27.77
C THR A 3 -21.85 4.37 27.27
N HIS A 4 -20.57 4.01 27.32
CA HIS A 4 -19.46 4.79 26.78
C HIS A 4 -19.46 4.73 25.26
N PHE A 5 -20.41 5.42 24.62
CA PHE A 5 -20.37 5.61 23.17
C PHE A 5 -19.35 6.68 22.82
N TRP A 6 -18.58 6.44 21.75
CA TRP A 6 -17.65 7.42 21.22
C TRP A 6 -18.42 8.62 20.68
N THR A 7 -17.94 9.83 21.00
CA THR A 7 -18.57 11.05 20.52
C THR A 7 -18.53 11.13 18.99
N GLU A 8 -19.51 11.80 18.40
CA GLU A 8 -19.61 12.00 16.94
C GLU A 8 -18.32 12.61 16.36
N LYS A 9 -17.72 13.55 17.07
CA LYS A 9 -16.44 14.18 16.70
C LYS A 9 -15.31 13.16 16.70
N THR A 10 -15.25 12.29 17.70
CA THR A 10 -14.28 11.19 17.79
C THR A 10 -14.46 10.21 16.62
N ARG A 11 -15.70 9.83 16.30
CA ARG A 11 -15.99 8.93 15.17
C ARG A 11 -15.57 9.53 13.83
N LYS A 12 -15.91 10.79 13.56
CA LYS A 12 -15.47 11.51 12.35
C LYS A 12 -13.97 11.60 12.23
N TYR A 13 -13.27 11.84 13.35
CA TYR A 13 -11.82 11.92 13.36
C TYR A 13 -11.17 10.56 13.03
N LEU A 14 -11.67 9.48 13.63
CA LEU A 14 -11.12 8.14 13.46
C LEU A 14 -11.36 7.57 12.07
N TRP A 15 -12.58 7.73 11.55
CA TRP A 15 -12.95 7.20 10.24
C TRP A 15 -12.55 8.15 9.09
N GLY A 16 -12.34 9.44 9.38
CA GLY A 16 -11.90 10.42 8.40
C GLY A 16 -12.81 10.43 7.17
N ARG A 17 -12.22 10.16 6.00
CA ARG A 17 -12.94 10.11 4.71
C ARG A 17 -13.89 8.91 4.57
N LEU A 18 -13.75 7.91 5.43
CA LEU A 18 -14.58 6.70 5.47
C LEU A 18 -15.77 6.84 6.43
N TYR A 19 -15.90 7.97 7.12
CA TYR A 19 -17.05 8.23 7.99
C TYR A 19 -18.36 8.22 7.18
N GLY A 20 -19.34 7.45 7.63
CA GLY A 20 -20.59 7.17 6.91
C GLY A 20 -20.51 6.06 5.86
N LYS A 21 -19.33 5.44 5.67
CA LYS A 21 -19.10 4.28 4.80
C LYS A 21 -18.60 3.07 5.56
N GLU A 22 -18.75 3.05 6.89
CA GLU A 22 -18.16 2.06 7.78
C GLU A 22 -18.65 0.65 7.42
N LEU A 23 -19.97 0.50 7.27
CA LEU A 23 -20.58 -0.79 6.95
C LEU A 23 -20.08 -1.34 5.60
N GLN A 24 -19.98 -0.48 4.58
CA GLN A 24 -19.47 -0.91 3.27
C GLN A 24 -17.99 -1.27 3.37
N THR A 25 -17.19 -0.47 4.07
CA THR A 25 -15.77 -0.75 4.31
C THR A 25 -15.59 -2.09 5.00
N PHE A 26 -16.41 -2.41 6.01
CA PHE A 26 -16.37 -3.70 6.69
C PHE A 26 -16.77 -4.86 5.76
N ARG A 27 -17.76 -4.65 4.89
CA ARG A 27 -18.15 -5.66 3.88
C ARG A 27 -17.05 -5.90 2.87
N ASP A 28 -16.47 -4.85 2.30
CA ASP A 28 -15.38 -4.94 1.34
C ASP A 28 -14.16 -5.64 1.97
N CYS A 29 -13.82 -5.30 3.22
CA CYS A 29 -12.80 -6.02 3.97
C CYS A 29 -13.17 -7.49 4.19
N GLY A 30 -14.42 -7.78 4.53
CA GLY A 30 -14.92 -9.14 4.73
C GLY A 30 -14.86 -10.00 3.46
N GLU A 31 -15.22 -9.42 2.32
CA GLU A 31 -15.06 -10.06 1.00
C GLU A 31 -13.58 -10.32 0.72
N LEU A 32 -12.71 -9.34 0.91
CA LEU A 32 -11.28 -9.49 0.66
C LEU A 32 -10.64 -10.56 1.56
N ILE A 33 -11.05 -10.63 2.83
CA ILE A 33 -10.63 -11.67 3.77
C ILE A 33 -11.15 -13.03 3.34
N SER A 34 -12.42 -13.11 2.91
CA SER A 34 -13.05 -14.36 2.49
C SER A 34 -12.39 -14.92 1.23
N GLU A 35 -12.14 -14.07 0.23
CA GLU A 35 -11.43 -14.44 -1.01
C GLU A 35 -10.01 -14.93 -0.74
N ASN A 36 -9.35 -14.39 0.28
CA ASN A 36 -7.98 -14.74 0.64
C ASN A 36 -7.88 -15.64 1.87
N ARG A 37 -8.99 -16.26 2.30
CA ARG A 37 -9.08 -17.00 3.58
C ARG A 37 -7.96 -18.02 3.74
N ASN A 38 -7.78 -18.90 2.76
CA ASN A 38 -6.79 -19.99 2.83
C ASN A 38 -5.37 -19.44 2.89
N ARG A 39 -5.09 -18.35 2.16
CA ARG A 39 -3.78 -17.71 2.16
C ARG A 39 -3.49 -16.96 3.45
N LEU A 40 -4.50 -16.32 4.04
CA LEU A 40 -4.40 -15.69 5.35
C LEU A 40 -4.21 -16.74 6.45
N TRP A 41 -4.89 -17.88 6.33
CA TRP A 41 -4.71 -19.04 7.21
C TRP A 41 -3.28 -19.58 7.11
N GLU A 42 -2.77 -19.85 5.90
CA GLU A 42 -1.38 -20.26 5.69
C GLU A 42 -0.38 -19.27 6.32
N ILE A 43 -0.61 -17.96 6.19
CA ILE A 43 0.25 -16.94 6.80
C ILE A 43 0.15 -16.96 8.32
N ALA A 44 -1.04 -17.14 8.88
CA ALA A 44 -1.27 -17.18 10.33
C ALA A 44 -0.67 -18.43 10.96
N SER A 45 -0.83 -19.58 10.32
CA SER A 45 -0.32 -20.88 10.78
C SER A 45 1.17 -21.08 10.53
N ALA A 46 1.79 -20.25 9.68
CA ALA A 46 3.23 -20.34 9.41
C ALA A 46 4.12 -19.97 10.61
N TRP A 47 3.56 -19.31 11.65
CA TRP A 47 4.33 -18.79 12.78
C TRP A 47 3.66 -19.09 14.11
N LYS A 48 4.44 -19.56 15.09
CA LYS A 48 3.95 -19.77 16.46
C LYS A 48 4.01 -18.45 17.24
N ILE A 49 2.85 -17.91 17.63
CA ILE A 49 2.76 -16.69 18.44
C ILE A 49 3.01 -17.07 19.91
N LEU A 50 4.14 -16.64 20.48
CA LEU A 50 4.58 -16.99 21.83
C LEU A 50 3.61 -16.56 22.96
N ASP A 51 2.78 -15.54 22.73
CA ASP A 51 1.77 -15.07 23.71
C ASP A 51 0.45 -15.87 23.64
N ALA A 52 0.25 -16.67 22.59
CA ALA A 52 -0.92 -17.53 22.46
C ALA A 52 -0.85 -18.73 23.42
N ASP A 53 0.34 -19.19 23.81
CA ASP A 53 0.50 -20.37 24.66
C ASP A 53 -0.21 -20.23 26.03
N ARG A 54 -0.31 -19.00 26.58
CA ARG A 54 -1.10 -18.72 27.78
C ARG A 54 -2.61 -18.65 27.49
N TYR A 55 -2.98 -18.13 26.33
CA TYR A 55 -4.36 -18.03 25.86
C TYR A 55 -4.92 -19.42 25.51
N ASP A 56 -4.17 -20.24 24.77
CA ASP A 56 -4.48 -21.61 24.36
C ASP A 56 -4.59 -22.51 25.59
N LYS A 57 -3.65 -22.41 26.54
CA LYS A 57 -3.76 -23.10 27.85
C LYS A 57 -4.97 -22.65 28.65
N ALA A 58 -5.34 -21.37 28.58
CA ALA A 58 -6.53 -20.85 29.24
C ALA A 58 -7.82 -21.33 28.56
N MET A 59 -7.87 -21.35 27.23
CA MET A 59 -8.99 -21.87 26.44
C MET A 59 -9.21 -23.37 26.70
N ASN A 60 -8.16 -24.20 26.66
CA ASN A 60 -8.27 -25.63 26.95
C ASN A 60 -8.75 -25.93 28.38
N LYS A 61 -8.39 -25.08 29.35
CA LYS A 61 -8.75 -25.28 30.77
C LYS A 61 -10.10 -24.69 31.16
N MET A 62 -10.54 -23.63 30.48
CA MET A 62 -11.73 -22.84 30.86
C MET A 62 -12.93 -23.09 29.94
N VAL A 63 -12.75 -23.70 28.76
CA VAL A 63 -13.86 -24.02 27.86
C VAL A 63 -14.68 -25.18 28.45
N PRO A 64 -16.02 -25.03 28.56
CA PRO A 64 -16.90 -26.10 29.01
C PRO A 64 -16.77 -27.34 28.11
N LYS A 65 -16.81 -28.54 28.71
CA LYS A 65 -16.60 -29.83 28.02
C LYS A 65 -17.41 -30.01 26.73
N GLU A 66 -18.60 -29.40 26.70
CA GLU A 66 -19.53 -29.41 25.59
C GLU A 66 -18.94 -28.81 24.31
N TYR A 67 -18.05 -27.83 24.41
CA TYR A 67 -17.47 -27.08 23.28
C TYR A 67 -16.01 -27.45 23.01
N GLN A 68 -15.42 -28.40 23.75
CA GLN A 68 -14.01 -28.80 23.56
C GLN A 68 -13.72 -29.38 22.17
N HIS A 69 -14.73 -29.93 21.50
CA HIS A 69 -14.63 -30.46 20.14
C HIS A 69 -14.53 -29.37 19.05
N GLU A 70 -14.77 -28.10 19.40
CA GLU A 70 -14.64 -26.95 18.52
C GLU A 70 -13.25 -26.29 18.62
N ILE A 71 -12.41 -26.71 19.57
CA ILE A 71 -11.03 -26.24 19.73
C ILE A 71 -10.12 -27.07 18.81
N ASP A 72 -9.16 -26.41 18.15
CA ASP A 72 -8.27 -27.01 17.15
C ASP A 72 -7.62 -28.32 17.65
N PRO A 73 -7.48 -29.34 16.78
CA PRO A 73 -6.88 -30.63 17.15
C PRO A 73 -5.43 -30.47 17.61
N ASP A 74 -5.04 -31.28 18.59
CA ASP A 74 -3.69 -31.32 19.21
C ASP A 74 -2.53 -31.56 18.22
N ASP A 75 -2.85 -31.90 16.95
CA ASP A 75 -1.91 -32.38 15.92
C ASP A 75 -1.38 -31.28 14.99
N LEU A 76 -1.59 -29.99 15.29
CA LEU A 76 -0.98 -28.92 14.51
C LEU A 76 0.54 -28.87 14.76
N GLU A 77 1.33 -29.13 13.70
CA GLU A 77 2.78 -29.02 13.78
C GLU A 77 3.18 -27.61 14.25
N PRO A 78 4.01 -27.49 15.30
CA PRO A 78 4.39 -26.20 15.84
C PRO A 78 5.25 -25.44 14.81
N GLY A 79 4.74 -24.30 14.36
CA GLY A 79 5.49 -23.36 13.53
C GLY A 79 6.73 -22.81 14.23
N GLU A 80 7.63 -22.18 13.46
CA GLU A 80 8.84 -21.57 14.03
C GLU A 80 8.48 -20.45 15.02
N ASN A 81 9.20 -20.44 16.15
CA ASN A 81 9.08 -19.38 17.15
C ASN A 81 9.68 -18.09 16.59
N MET A 82 8.86 -17.06 16.45
CA MET A 82 9.28 -15.74 15.99
C MET A 82 9.11 -14.71 17.11
N SER A 83 10.11 -13.87 17.33
CA SER A 83 10.01 -12.77 18.30
C SER A 83 9.10 -11.65 17.77
N MET A 84 8.50 -10.85 18.65
CA MET A 84 7.66 -9.73 18.21
C MET A 84 8.37 -8.74 17.27
N PRO A 85 9.63 -8.35 17.48
CA PRO A 85 10.36 -7.52 16.51
C PRO A 85 10.44 -8.15 15.12
N GLU A 86 10.67 -9.46 15.04
CA GLU A 86 10.73 -10.22 13.79
C GLU A 86 9.35 -10.30 13.13
N LEU A 87 8.29 -10.56 13.92
CA LEU A 87 6.91 -10.59 13.42
C LEU A 87 6.50 -9.22 12.87
N LEU A 88 6.88 -8.12 13.53
CA LEU A 88 6.64 -6.77 13.04
C LEU A 88 7.40 -6.48 11.74
N ALA A 89 8.63 -6.95 11.62
CA ALA A 89 9.41 -6.83 10.38
C ALA A 89 8.75 -7.60 9.24
N ASP A 90 8.24 -8.80 9.53
CA ASP A 90 7.57 -9.68 8.58
C ASP A 90 6.19 -9.17 8.17
N VAL A 91 5.36 -8.71 9.11
CA VAL A 91 4.09 -8.04 8.80
C VAL A 91 4.34 -6.82 7.92
N ARG A 92 5.37 -6.00 8.21
CA ARG A 92 5.75 -4.89 7.33
C ARG A 92 6.24 -5.35 5.97
N ARG A 93 6.91 -6.50 5.88
CA ARG A 93 7.36 -7.11 4.62
C ARG A 93 6.17 -7.62 3.80
N PHE A 94 5.22 -8.32 4.41
CA PHE A 94 4.01 -8.82 3.76
C PHE A 94 3.04 -7.69 3.39
N TYR A 95 2.87 -6.70 4.26
CA TYR A 95 2.18 -5.45 3.95
C TYR A 95 2.82 -4.78 2.73
N ARG A 96 4.16 -4.66 2.68
CA ARG A 96 4.86 -4.14 1.50
C ARG A 96 4.70 -5.01 0.24
N ARG A 97 4.51 -6.34 0.37
CA ARG A 97 4.22 -7.25 -0.75
C ARG A 97 2.75 -7.19 -1.21
N LEU A 98 1.82 -6.84 -0.32
CA LEU A 98 0.42 -6.56 -0.67
C LEU A 98 0.32 -5.33 -1.57
N TRP A 99 1.27 -4.41 -1.42
CA TRP A 99 1.47 -3.31 -2.36
C TRP A 99 2.29 -3.89 -3.54
N LYS A 100 1.77 -3.85 -4.77
CA LYS A 100 2.47 -4.31 -5.98
C LYS A 100 3.67 -3.40 -6.37
N VAL A 101 4.32 -2.79 -5.38
CA VAL A 101 5.24 -1.66 -5.54
C VAL A 101 6.56 -2.01 -4.83
N PRO A 102 7.71 -1.94 -5.52
CA PRO A 102 9.03 -2.14 -4.92
C PRO A 102 9.27 -1.28 -3.67
N ALA A 103 10.07 -1.79 -2.72
CA ALA A 103 10.34 -1.12 -1.44
C ALA A 103 11.04 0.25 -1.59
N ALA A 104 11.86 0.39 -2.64
CA ALA A 104 12.45 1.64 -3.06
C ALA A 104 12.17 1.85 -4.55
N LEU A 105 11.92 3.11 -4.91
CA LEU A 105 11.64 3.51 -6.29
C LEU A 105 12.58 4.63 -6.71
N GLU A 106 12.90 4.66 -7.98
CA GLU A 106 13.54 5.78 -8.67
C GLU A 106 12.76 6.12 -9.94
N LEU A 107 12.89 7.37 -10.39
CA LEU A 107 12.39 7.78 -11.69
C LEU A 107 13.23 7.11 -12.78
N SER A 108 12.56 6.42 -13.70
CA SER A 108 13.22 5.73 -14.80
C SER A 108 14.08 6.70 -15.61
N PRO A 109 15.31 6.34 -16.00
CA PRO A 109 16.15 7.18 -16.84
C PRO A 109 15.61 7.31 -18.28
N ARG A 110 14.55 6.56 -18.61
CA ARG A 110 13.77 6.66 -19.85
C ARG A 110 12.64 7.68 -19.76
N ALA A 111 12.34 8.20 -18.57
CA ALA A 111 11.27 9.16 -18.35
C ALA A 111 11.85 10.58 -18.28
N LYS A 112 11.32 11.49 -19.11
CA LYS A 112 11.69 12.91 -19.11
C LYS A 112 10.46 13.75 -18.84
N ILE A 113 10.54 14.63 -17.85
CA ILE A 113 9.47 15.59 -17.53
C ILE A 113 9.88 16.96 -18.08
N THR A 114 9.07 17.52 -18.97
CA THR A 114 9.24 18.86 -19.55
C THR A 114 7.99 19.70 -19.32
N LYS A 115 8.08 21.02 -19.56
CA LYS A 115 6.88 21.86 -19.64
C LYS A 115 6.13 21.51 -20.92
N ASN A 116 4.80 21.50 -20.83
CA ASN A 116 3.93 21.26 -21.96
C ASN A 116 4.13 22.38 -23.01
N PRO A 117 4.57 22.06 -24.25
CA PRO A 117 4.92 23.07 -25.26
C PRO A 117 3.72 23.83 -25.85
N ALA A 118 2.49 23.34 -25.67
CA ALA A 118 1.26 23.93 -26.22
C ALA A 118 1.29 24.08 -27.76
N ASP A 119 2.00 23.17 -28.45
CA ASP A 119 2.25 23.24 -29.89
C ASP A 119 1.05 22.72 -30.71
N CYS A 120 0.48 21.58 -30.32
CA CYS A 120 -0.69 21.00 -30.97
C CYS A 120 -2.00 21.35 -30.23
N LYS A 121 -3.14 21.12 -30.89
CA LYS A 121 -4.48 21.39 -30.32
C LYS A 121 -4.69 20.65 -28.99
N GLU A 122 -4.37 19.36 -28.95
CA GLU A 122 -4.49 18.55 -27.73
C GLU A 122 -3.61 19.09 -26.58
N SER A 123 -2.39 19.50 -26.90
CA SER A 123 -1.44 20.06 -25.95
C SER A 123 -1.93 21.40 -25.39
N ARG A 124 -2.53 22.26 -26.23
CA ARG A 124 -3.17 23.52 -25.81
C ARG A 124 -4.36 23.30 -24.91
N ASP A 125 -5.27 22.40 -25.30
CA ASP A 125 -6.50 22.11 -24.56
C ASP A 125 -6.18 21.60 -23.14
N LYS A 126 -5.06 20.88 -22.97
CA LYS A 126 -4.60 20.35 -21.69
C LYS A 126 -3.67 21.28 -20.91
N ALA A 127 -3.14 22.35 -21.51
CA ALA A 127 -2.10 23.18 -20.92
C ALA A 127 -2.54 23.92 -19.64
N ALA A 128 -3.83 24.27 -19.53
CA ALA A 128 -4.37 24.98 -18.36
C ALA A 128 -4.27 24.15 -17.08
N ASP A 129 -4.72 22.88 -17.12
CA ASP A 129 -4.78 22.01 -15.94
C ASP A 129 -3.54 21.09 -15.82
N ARG A 130 -2.88 20.81 -16.95
CA ARG A 130 -1.75 19.89 -17.06
C ARG A 130 -0.58 20.56 -17.77
N PRO A 131 0.13 21.47 -17.06
CA PRO A 131 1.17 22.30 -17.65
C PRO A 131 2.49 21.55 -17.90
N TYR A 132 2.56 20.25 -17.58
CA TYR A 132 3.75 19.43 -17.77
C TYR A 132 3.45 18.22 -18.65
N MET A 133 4.50 17.72 -19.29
CA MET A 133 4.46 16.53 -20.12
C MET A 133 5.54 15.56 -19.67
N LEU A 134 5.15 14.30 -19.49
CA LEU A 134 6.03 13.16 -19.32
C LEU A 134 6.21 12.49 -20.68
N GLU A 135 7.45 12.40 -21.13
CA GLU A 135 7.81 11.61 -22.31
C GLU A 135 8.57 10.38 -21.86
N PHE A 136 8.13 9.21 -22.32
CA PHE A 136 8.81 7.96 -22.07
C PHE A 136 9.48 7.48 -23.35
N TYR A 137 10.79 7.21 -23.28
CA TYR A 137 11.60 6.86 -24.44
C TYR A 137 11.83 5.35 -24.48
N SER A 138 12.03 4.78 -25.67
CA SER A 138 12.31 3.34 -25.84
C SER A 138 13.63 2.90 -25.18
N ARG A 139 14.62 3.81 -25.11
CA ARG A 139 15.93 3.61 -24.49
C ARG A 139 16.35 4.85 -23.69
N LYS A 140 17.21 4.65 -22.68
CA LYS A 140 17.82 5.75 -21.92
C LYS A 140 18.57 6.68 -22.89
N GLY A 141 18.20 7.97 -22.90
CA GLY A 141 18.80 8.96 -23.80
C GLY A 141 18.46 8.81 -25.29
N GLY A 142 17.48 7.95 -25.63
CA GLY A 142 17.01 7.81 -27.00
C GLY A 142 16.24 9.04 -27.48
N THR A 143 16.03 9.13 -28.80
CA THR A 143 15.23 10.18 -29.45
C THR A 143 13.80 9.74 -29.77
N SER A 144 13.57 8.41 -29.81
CA SER A 144 12.25 7.84 -30.08
C SER A 144 11.39 7.82 -28.81
N VAL A 145 10.34 8.64 -28.82
CA VAL A 145 9.30 8.66 -27.78
C VAL A 145 8.34 7.49 -28.03
N GLU A 146 8.13 6.66 -27.01
CA GLU A 146 7.22 5.52 -27.05
C GLU A 146 5.79 5.98 -26.74
N TRP A 147 5.62 6.82 -25.72
CA TRP A 147 4.35 7.41 -25.36
C TRP A 147 4.55 8.71 -24.56
N ARG A 148 3.46 9.48 -24.44
CA ARG A 148 3.42 10.76 -23.73
C ARG A 148 2.22 10.83 -22.80
N GLU A 149 2.39 11.52 -21.68
CA GLU A 149 1.32 11.79 -20.73
C GLU A 149 1.39 13.21 -20.20
N TYR A 150 0.23 13.87 -20.07
CA TYR A 150 0.14 15.21 -19.50
C TYR A 150 -0.08 15.13 -18.00
N LEU A 151 0.72 15.89 -17.25
CA LEU A 151 0.78 15.86 -15.80
C LEU A 151 0.36 17.19 -15.18
N THR A 152 -0.33 17.10 -14.04
CA THR A 152 -0.58 18.26 -13.17
C THR A 152 0.69 18.67 -12.43
N LYS A 153 0.65 19.85 -11.79
CA LYS A 153 1.79 20.35 -10.99
C LYS A 153 2.10 19.42 -9.81
N GLU A 154 1.07 18.92 -9.14
CA GLU A 154 1.15 18.03 -7.97
C GLU A 154 1.81 16.70 -8.35
N GLN A 155 1.39 16.12 -9.49
CA GLN A 155 1.97 14.87 -10.00
C GLN A 155 3.47 15.03 -10.30
N VAL A 156 3.87 16.16 -10.88
CA VAL A 156 5.29 16.44 -11.13
C VAL A 156 6.08 16.63 -9.85
N GLU A 157 5.53 17.33 -8.86
CA GLU A 157 6.16 17.48 -7.54
C GLU A 157 6.37 16.12 -6.87
N ALA A 158 5.38 15.23 -6.92
CA ALA A 158 5.49 13.88 -6.42
C ALA A 158 6.57 13.06 -7.16
N LEU A 159 6.58 13.07 -8.50
CA LEU A 159 7.59 12.35 -9.30
C LEU A 159 9.01 12.86 -9.06
N ARG A 160 9.18 14.17 -8.82
CA ARG A 160 10.49 14.76 -8.53
C ARG A 160 11.12 14.23 -7.25
N LEU A 161 10.34 13.72 -6.30
CA LEU A 161 10.86 13.09 -5.09
C LEU A 161 11.64 11.80 -5.37
N PHE A 162 11.46 11.19 -6.55
CA PHE A 162 12.13 9.98 -6.99
C PHE A 162 13.27 10.25 -8.00
N ARG A 163 13.72 11.51 -8.16
CA ARG A 163 14.94 11.81 -8.94
C ARG A 163 16.17 11.02 -8.45
N LYS A 164 16.17 10.66 -7.17
CA LYS A 164 17.06 9.66 -6.59
C LYS A 164 16.20 8.54 -6.01
N ALA A 165 16.79 7.36 -5.87
CA ALA A 165 16.18 6.24 -5.19
C ALA A 165 15.61 6.66 -3.83
N ARG A 166 14.34 6.36 -3.60
CA ARG A 166 13.62 6.71 -2.38
C ARG A 166 12.75 5.56 -1.91
N GLN A 167 12.80 5.29 -0.61
CA GLN A 167 11.92 4.30 0.00
C GLN A 167 10.47 4.78 0.02
N VAL A 168 9.55 3.85 -0.26
CA VAL A 168 8.12 4.09 -0.13
C VAL A 168 7.75 3.84 1.33
N ASP A 169 7.89 4.89 2.14
CA ASP A 169 7.61 4.88 3.57
C ASP A 169 6.43 5.80 3.93
N GLU A 170 5.97 5.72 5.18
CA GLU A 170 4.88 6.56 5.66
C GLU A 170 5.22 8.06 5.61
N LYS A 171 6.50 8.41 5.78
CA LYS A 171 6.98 9.79 5.72
C LYS A 171 6.82 10.39 4.31
N LEU A 172 7.07 9.58 3.27
CA LEU A 172 6.81 9.95 1.88
C LEU A 172 5.31 10.17 1.65
N LEU A 173 4.46 9.24 2.09
CA LEU A 173 3.01 9.34 1.89
C LEU A 173 2.39 10.54 2.62
N ARG A 174 2.95 10.91 3.78
CA ARG A 174 2.56 12.12 4.54
C ARG A 174 3.20 13.40 4.02
N SER A 175 4.11 13.33 3.04
CA SER A 175 4.77 14.52 2.50
C SER A 175 3.76 15.40 1.76
N ARG A 176 4.00 16.72 1.77
CA ARG A 176 3.11 17.72 1.14
C ARG A 176 2.84 17.41 -0.34
N SER A 177 3.83 16.90 -1.06
CA SER A 177 3.69 16.58 -2.48
C SER A 177 2.84 15.34 -2.76
N PHE A 178 2.69 14.45 -1.78
CA PHE A 178 1.85 13.25 -1.90
C PHE A 178 0.47 13.45 -1.29
N SER A 179 0.34 14.24 -0.21
CA SER A 179 -0.94 14.50 0.44
C SER A 179 -1.91 15.33 -0.42
N THR A 180 -1.39 16.03 -1.44
CA THR A 180 -2.19 16.76 -2.43
C THR A 180 -2.71 15.88 -3.55
N LEU A 181 -2.22 14.64 -3.70
CA LEU A 181 -2.74 13.69 -4.66
C LEU A 181 -4.08 13.12 -4.17
N ALA A 182 -5.01 12.90 -5.10
CA ALA A 182 -6.31 12.31 -4.78
C ALA A 182 -6.16 10.89 -4.20
N ASP A 183 -5.27 10.10 -4.81
CA ASP A 183 -4.93 8.73 -4.38
C ASP A 183 -3.42 8.46 -4.59
N PRO A 184 -2.60 8.67 -3.54
CA PRO A 184 -1.17 8.36 -3.51
C PRO A 184 -0.81 6.94 -3.94
N SER A 185 -1.61 5.95 -3.49
CA SER A 185 -1.31 4.54 -3.67
C SER A 185 -1.56 4.12 -5.12
N LYS A 186 -2.69 4.53 -5.68
CA LYS A 186 -3.00 4.32 -7.09
C LYS A 186 -1.99 5.02 -8.00
N PHE A 187 -1.59 6.24 -7.67
CA PHE A 187 -0.57 6.97 -8.43
C PHE A 187 0.76 6.19 -8.49
N LEU A 188 1.24 5.66 -7.37
CA LEU A 188 2.46 4.84 -7.35
C LEU A 188 2.31 3.57 -8.18
N ALA A 189 1.20 2.84 -8.01
CA ALA A 189 0.95 1.60 -8.74
C ALA A 189 0.89 1.83 -10.26
N GLU A 190 0.21 2.88 -10.72
CA GLU A 190 0.13 3.23 -12.15
C GLU A 190 1.51 3.60 -12.73
N ASN A 191 2.29 4.41 -12.01
CA ASN A 191 3.61 4.81 -12.47
C ASN A 191 4.61 3.65 -12.46
N VAL A 192 4.47 2.69 -11.55
CA VAL A 192 5.24 1.44 -11.58
C VAL A 192 4.80 0.55 -12.74
N GLY A 193 3.49 0.40 -12.97
CA GLY A 193 2.95 -0.37 -14.09
C GLY A 193 3.41 0.16 -15.45
N LYS A 194 3.46 1.49 -15.60
CA LYS A 194 3.98 2.20 -16.79
C LYS A 194 5.52 2.23 -16.86
N ARG A 195 6.22 1.69 -15.87
CA ARG A 195 7.70 1.72 -15.73
C ARG A 195 8.30 3.13 -15.66
N VAL A 196 7.49 4.12 -15.28
CA VAL A 196 7.95 5.49 -14.98
C VAL A 196 8.73 5.50 -13.68
N LEU A 197 8.22 4.76 -12.68
CA LEU A 197 8.93 4.45 -11.46
C LEU A 197 9.41 3.00 -11.53
N GLN A 198 10.64 2.76 -11.13
CA GLN A 198 11.26 1.43 -11.16
C GLN A 198 12.07 1.20 -9.89
N ALA A 199 12.39 -0.07 -9.62
CA ALA A 199 13.35 -0.38 -8.56
C ALA A 199 14.71 0.28 -8.87
N PRO A 200 15.45 0.75 -7.85
CA PRO A 200 16.75 1.37 -8.07
C PRO A 200 17.70 0.44 -8.80
N SER A 201 18.33 0.95 -9.85
CA SER A 201 19.37 0.22 -10.56
C SER A 201 20.58 0.04 -9.63
N PRO A 202 21.23 -1.15 -9.60
CA PRO A 202 22.48 -1.29 -8.87
C PRO A 202 23.49 -0.28 -9.40
N ALA A 203 24.17 0.43 -8.50
CA ALA A 203 25.24 1.34 -8.88
C ALA A 203 26.34 0.53 -9.60
N ASN A 204 26.60 0.86 -10.86
CA ASN A 204 27.79 0.41 -11.58
C ASN A 204 29.04 1.07 -11.00
#